data_AF-A0A9E2FIH6-F1
#
_entry.id   AF-A0A9E2FIH6-F1
#
_cell.length_a   1.000
_cell.length_b   1.000
_cell.length_c   1.000
_cell.angle_alpha   90.00
_cell.angle_beta   90.00
_cell.angle_gamma   90.00
#
_symmetry.space_group_name_H-M   'P 1'
#
loop_
_entity.id
_entity.type
_entity.pdbx_description
1 polymer ?
#
loop_
_entity_poly.entity_id
_entity_poly.type
_entity_poly.pdbx_seq_one_letter_code
_entity_poly.pdbx_strand_id
1 'polypeptide(L)'
;MRALPQRREFIEVFTVNKNPTAQELRKFGWAMLFGFGGLGLLLWLAPWVRGGGAGALAWSGRSGQITAVCFWVVSLTLGVVGVSAANVARPVYVLWMSVAAVLGIAVSTIMLTLLYFLLLPVFALVVRWGDPLRKKKTQSDTFWEDHEPYEATLDRMARMF
;
A
#
# COMPACT_ATOMS: atom_id res chain seq x y z
N MET A 1 20.64 -16.09 -34.40
CA MET A 1 20.66 -15.55 -33.03
C MET A 1 20.01 -14.16 -33.03
N ARG A 2 18.75 -14.05 -32.60
CA ARG A 2 17.97 -12.79 -32.57
C ARG A 2 18.07 -12.21 -31.16
N ALA A 3 18.69 -11.05 -31.01
CA ALA A 3 18.79 -10.37 -29.71
C ALA A 3 17.39 -9.90 -29.27
N LEU A 4 17.01 -10.24 -28.03
CA LEU A 4 15.70 -9.94 -27.46
C LEU A 4 15.60 -8.42 -27.12
N PRO A 5 14.60 -7.68 -27.64
CA PRO A 5 14.40 -6.25 -27.36
C PRO A 5 13.69 -5.96 -26.01
N GLN A 6 13.62 -6.91 -25.08
CA GLN A 6 12.65 -6.88 -23.98
C GLN A 6 13.07 -6.03 -22.75
N ARG A 7 14.35 -5.59 -22.66
CA ARG A 7 14.86 -4.88 -21.47
C ARG A 7 14.52 -3.37 -21.45
N ARG A 8 14.05 -2.80 -22.57
CA ARG A 8 13.84 -1.34 -22.68
C ARG A 8 12.43 -0.88 -22.27
N GLU A 9 11.42 -1.73 -22.44
CA GLU A 9 10.01 -1.35 -22.18
C GLU A 9 9.72 -1.13 -20.69
N PHE A 10 10.34 -1.89 -19.79
CA PHE A 10 10.10 -1.74 -18.34
C PHE A 10 10.59 -0.40 -17.75
N ILE A 11 11.59 0.23 -18.38
CA ILE A 11 12.14 1.51 -17.88
C ILE A 11 11.24 2.68 -18.30
N GLU A 12 10.53 2.56 -19.42
CA GLU A 12 9.68 3.65 -19.93
C GLU A 12 8.41 3.89 -19.08
N VAL A 13 7.91 2.86 -18.40
CA VAL A 13 6.68 2.95 -17.57
C VAL A 13 6.82 3.94 -16.40
N PHE A 14 8.04 4.14 -15.88
CA PHE A 14 8.30 5.05 -14.75
C PHE A 14 8.84 6.42 -15.18
N THR A 15 8.76 6.76 -16.46
CA THR A 15 9.21 8.07 -16.92
C THR A 15 8.19 9.14 -16.54
N VAL A 16 8.59 10.02 -15.61
CA VAL A 16 7.78 11.17 -15.21
C VAL A 16 7.55 12.06 -16.42
N ASN A 17 6.30 12.27 -16.80
CA ASN A 17 5.95 13.17 -17.90
C ASN A 17 6.42 14.60 -17.59
N LYS A 18 7.47 15.05 -18.28
CA LYS A 18 8.09 16.38 -18.08
C LYS A 18 7.33 17.52 -18.77
N ASN A 19 6.40 17.20 -19.67
CA ASN A 19 5.61 18.17 -20.42
C ASN A 19 4.10 17.98 -20.13
N PRO A 20 3.64 18.35 -18.93
CA PRO A 20 2.24 18.15 -18.56
C PRO A 20 1.31 19.05 -19.38
N THR A 21 0.19 18.48 -19.80
CA THR A 21 -0.90 19.23 -20.43
C THR A 21 -1.64 20.11 -19.41
N ALA A 22 -2.28 21.19 -19.86
CA ALA A 22 -2.99 22.11 -18.97
C ALA A 22 -4.10 21.43 -18.14
N GLN A 23 -4.68 20.34 -18.65
CA GLN A 23 -5.67 19.54 -17.92
C GLN A 23 -5.06 18.72 -16.78
N GLU A 24 -3.87 18.12 -16.98
CA GLU A 24 -3.15 17.37 -15.94
C GLU A 24 -2.74 18.28 -14.79
N LEU A 25 -2.30 19.50 -15.11
CA LEU A 25 -1.93 20.50 -14.12
C LEU A 25 -3.11 20.96 -13.26
N ARG A 26 -4.30 21.09 -13.88
CA ARG A 26 -5.55 21.38 -13.15
C ARG A 26 -5.98 20.23 -12.25
N LYS A 27 -5.92 18.99 -12.75
CA LYS A 27 -6.21 17.79 -11.94
C LYS A 27 -5.27 17.69 -10.75
N PHE A 28 -3.99 18.00 -10.94
CA PHE A 28 -3.02 18.10 -9.87
C PHE A 28 -3.38 19.18 -8.84
N GLY A 29 -3.74 20.39 -9.29
CA GLY A 29 -4.18 21.47 -8.40
C GLY A 29 -5.40 21.07 -7.54
N TRP A 30 -6.40 20.41 -8.15
CA TRP A 30 -7.54 19.86 -7.40
C TRP A 30 -7.13 18.76 -6.42
N ALA A 31 -6.27 17.83 -6.83
CA ALA A 31 -5.77 16.76 -5.96
C ALA A 31 -5.03 17.33 -4.73
N MET A 32 -4.23 18.38 -4.93
CA MET A 32 -3.53 19.08 -3.85
C MET A 32 -4.48 19.79 -2.89
N LEU A 33 -5.50 20.48 -3.42
CA LEU A 33 -6.53 21.13 -2.62
C LEU A 33 -7.30 20.13 -1.76
N PHE A 34 -7.77 19.02 -2.33
CA PHE A 34 -8.51 18.00 -1.58
C PHE A 34 -7.63 17.22 -0.63
N GLY A 35 -6.41 16.86 -1.05
CA GLY A 35 -5.47 16.11 -0.20
C GLY A 35 -5.04 16.92 1.01
N PHE A 36 -4.39 18.06 0.80
CA PHE A 36 -3.88 18.88 1.90
C PHE A 36 -4.98 19.65 2.63
N GLY A 37 -6.01 20.11 1.92
CA GLY A 37 -7.18 20.74 2.55
C GLY A 37 -8.00 19.77 3.38
N GLY A 38 -8.19 18.53 2.90
CA GLY A 38 -8.85 17.47 3.64
C GLY A 38 -8.06 17.04 4.89
N LEU A 39 -6.74 16.87 4.76
CA LEU A 39 -5.85 16.62 5.91
C LEU A 39 -5.87 17.76 6.92
N GLY A 40 -5.83 19.01 6.46
CA GLY A 40 -5.94 20.19 7.31
C GLY A 40 -7.29 20.28 8.03
N LEU A 41 -8.38 19.94 7.34
CA LEU A 41 -9.72 19.90 7.93
C LEU A 41 -9.85 18.77 8.95
N LEU A 42 -9.31 17.59 8.65
CA LEU A 42 -9.29 16.44 9.56
C LEU A 42 -8.52 16.80 10.84
N LEU A 43 -7.33 17.38 10.73
CA LEU A 43 -6.53 17.81 11.87
C LEU A 43 -7.21 18.93 12.69
N TRP A 44 -8.02 19.76 12.03
CA TRP A 44 -8.79 20.81 12.70
C TRP A 44 -10.01 20.23 13.44
N LEU A 45 -10.79 19.37 12.80
CA LEU A 45 -12.06 18.86 13.35
C LEU A 45 -11.87 17.68 14.30
N ALA A 46 -10.78 16.92 14.18
CA ALA A 46 -10.51 15.75 15.00
C ALA A 46 -10.42 16.09 16.50
N PRO A 47 -11.42 15.69 17.32
CA PRO A 47 -11.44 16.00 18.75
C PRO A 47 -10.32 15.30 19.52
N TRP A 48 -9.83 14.17 19.01
CA TRP A 48 -8.67 13.44 19.54
C TRP A 48 -7.34 14.20 19.38
N VAL A 49 -7.27 15.21 18.50
CA VAL A 49 -6.13 16.14 18.38
C VAL A 49 -6.30 17.37 19.27
N ARG A 50 -7.56 17.75 19.56
CA ARG A 50 -7.91 18.97 20.31
C ARG A 50 -8.07 18.81 21.83
N GLY A 51 -7.91 17.59 22.37
CA GLY A 51 -7.80 17.38 23.82
C GLY A 51 -9.09 16.94 24.51
N GLY A 52 -9.78 15.93 23.97
CA GLY A 52 -10.87 15.23 24.65
C GLY A 52 -10.57 13.74 24.84
N GLY A 53 -9.93 13.36 25.95
CA GLY A 53 -10.16 12.06 26.58
C GLY A 53 -9.07 10.97 26.51
N ALA A 54 -8.27 10.83 25.44
CA ALA A 54 -7.28 9.72 25.37
C ALA A 54 -6.18 9.94 24.32
N GLY A 55 -5.28 10.91 24.52
CA GLY A 55 -4.22 11.20 23.56
C GLY A 55 -2.91 11.60 24.21
N ALA A 56 -2.18 10.65 24.82
CA ALA A 56 -0.78 10.86 25.22
C ALA A 56 0.17 11.13 24.03
N LEU A 57 -0.34 11.03 22.79
CA LEU A 57 0.31 11.40 21.53
C LEU A 57 -0.34 12.63 20.86
N ALA A 58 -1.24 13.34 21.53
CA ALA A 58 -1.83 14.55 21.00
C ALA A 58 -0.81 15.70 21.08
N TRP A 59 -0.38 16.22 19.94
CA TRP A 59 0.21 17.55 19.80
C TRP A 59 -0.84 18.64 20.13
N SER A 60 -1.48 18.55 21.29
CA SER A 60 -2.52 19.49 21.74
C SER A 60 -1.86 20.70 22.38
N GLY A 61 -1.69 21.75 21.58
CA GLY A 61 -1.20 23.06 21.98
C GLY A 61 -1.25 24.05 20.81
N ARG A 62 -0.80 25.29 21.04
CA ARG A 62 -0.65 26.34 20.00
C ARG A 62 0.12 25.83 18.77
N SER A 63 1.05 24.89 18.98
CA SER A 63 1.82 24.21 17.94
C SER A 63 0.96 23.41 16.96
N GLY A 64 0.02 22.58 17.42
CA GLY A 64 -0.85 21.77 16.55
C GLY A 64 -1.81 22.61 15.69
N GLN A 65 -2.24 23.76 16.22
CA GLN A 65 -3.05 24.73 15.47
C GLN A 65 -2.23 25.45 14.39
N ILE A 66 -0.97 25.78 14.68
CA ILE A 66 -0.06 26.39 13.70
C ILE A 66 0.19 25.43 12.54
N THR A 67 0.48 24.15 12.80
CA THR A 67 0.69 23.17 11.72
C THR A 67 -0.54 23.00 10.84
N ALA A 68 -1.75 22.95 11.43
CA ALA A 68 -2.99 22.86 10.66
C ALA A 68 -3.16 24.09 9.74
N VAL A 69 -2.93 25.30 10.25
CA VAL A 69 -2.99 26.53 9.44
C VAL A 69 -1.92 26.53 8.35
N CYS A 70 -0.70 26.07 8.64
CA CYS A 70 0.35 25.94 7.64
C CYS A 70 -0.07 25.01 6.50
N PHE A 71 -0.67 23.85 6.80
CA PHE A 71 -1.18 22.94 5.78
C PHE A 71 -2.31 23.55 4.95
N TRP A 72 -3.21 24.31 5.57
CA TRP A 72 -4.25 25.06 4.86
C TRP A 72 -3.67 26.14 3.94
N VAL A 73 -2.69 26.91 4.42
CA VAL A 73 -2.03 27.96 3.62
C VAL A 73 -1.25 27.33 2.46
N VAL A 74 -0.52 26.25 2.68
CA VAL A 74 0.20 25.50 1.64
C VAL A 74 -0.78 24.90 0.63
N SER A 75 -1.90 24.34 1.08
CA SER A 75 -2.97 23.81 0.22
C SER A 75 -3.57 24.91 -0.66
N LEU A 76 -3.95 26.04 -0.06
CA LEU A 76 -4.55 27.17 -0.77
C LEU A 76 -3.58 27.78 -1.76
N THR A 77 -2.33 28.01 -1.36
CA THR A 77 -1.30 28.61 -2.23
C THR A 77 -0.94 27.69 -3.40
N LEU A 78 -0.64 26.41 -3.14
CA LEU A 78 -0.32 25.45 -4.21
C LEU A 78 -1.53 25.15 -5.10
N GLY A 79 -2.73 25.08 -4.53
CA GLY A 79 -3.98 24.87 -5.25
C GLY A 79 -4.31 26.02 -6.18
N VAL A 80 -4.25 27.27 -5.67
CA VAL A 80 -4.51 28.47 -6.46
C VAL A 80 -3.45 28.65 -7.55
N VAL A 81 -2.16 28.44 -7.24
CA VAL A 81 -1.07 28.51 -8.25
C VAL A 81 -1.22 27.41 -9.29
N GLY A 82 -1.62 26.20 -8.89
CA GLY A 82 -1.90 25.07 -9.79
C GLY A 82 -3.05 25.32 -10.77
N VAL A 83 -4.08 26.07 -10.35
CA VAL A 83 -5.26 26.37 -11.17
C VAL A 83 -5.08 27.62 -12.04
N SER A 84 -4.34 28.64 -11.56
CA SER A 84 -4.24 29.96 -12.21
C SER A 84 -2.99 30.17 -13.07
N ALA A 85 -1.86 29.53 -12.75
CA ALA A 85 -0.58 29.81 -13.41
C ALA A 85 0.11 28.53 -13.90
N ALA A 86 -0.19 28.13 -15.14
CA ALA A 86 0.37 26.92 -15.74
C ALA A 86 1.90 26.94 -15.89
N ASN A 87 2.51 28.13 -16.00
CA ASN A 87 3.96 28.25 -16.13
C ASN A 87 4.71 27.96 -14.82
N VAL A 88 4.15 28.29 -13.66
CA VAL A 88 4.79 28.09 -12.35
C VAL A 88 4.48 26.71 -11.79
N ALA A 89 3.30 26.16 -12.09
CA ALA A 89 2.91 24.85 -11.59
C ALA A 89 3.62 23.67 -12.29
N ARG A 90 4.16 23.88 -13.51
CA ARG A 90 4.93 22.87 -14.26
C ARG A 90 6.15 22.30 -13.50
N PRO A 91 7.13 23.11 -13.05
CA PRO A 91 8.30 22.57 -12.34
C PRO A 91 7.91 21.91 -11.02
N VAL A 92 6.93 22.46 -10.30
CA VAL A 92 6.42 21.89 -9.04
C VAL A 92 5.77 20.53 -9.29
N TYR A 93 4.95 20.40 -10.33
CA TYR A 93 4.33 19.14 -10.74
C TYR A 93 5.38 18.08 -11.06
N VAL A 94 6.38 18.41 -11.88
CA VAL A 94 7.43 17.45 -12.27
C VAL A 94 8.25 17.01 -11.07
N LEU A 95 8.63 17.94 -10.19
CA LEU A 95 9.34 17.61 -8.96
C LEU A 95 8.50 16.70 -8.06
N TRP A 96 7.24 17.05 -7.82
CA TRP A 96 6.34 16.26 -6.99
C TRP A 96 6.11 14.86 -7.55
N MET A 97 5.85 14.74 -8.86
CA MET A 97 5.66 13.45 -9.53
C MET A 97 6.94 12.61 -9.52
N SER A 98 8.13 13.23 -9.58
CA SER A 98 9.39 12.50 -9.44
C SER A 98 9.59 11.92 -8.04
N VAL A 99 9.23 12.68 -7.01
CA VAL A 99 9.23 12.19 -5.63
C VAL A 99 8.24 11.04 -5.49
N ALA A 100 7.01 11.21 -6.01
CA ALA A 100 5.98 10.17 -5.97
C ALA A 100 6.42 8.88 -6.68
N ALA A 101 7.16 8.97 -7.80
CA ALA A 101 7.70 7.81 -8.49
C ALA A 101 8.72 7.03 -7.64
N VAL A 102 9.66 7.74 -7.01
CA VAL A 102 10.65 7.12 -6.10
C VAL A 102 9.95 6.50 -4.88
N LEU A 103 8.97 7.22 -4.33
CA LEU A 103 8.17 6.76 -3.20
C LEU A 103 7.36 5.51 -3.56
N GLY A 104 6.83 5.45 -4.78
CA GLY A 104 6.13 4.27 -5.31
C GLY A 104 7.04 3.04 -5.34
N ILE A 105 8.28 3.17 -5.83
CA ILE A 105 9.27 2.08 -5.81
C ILE A 105 9.52 1.63 -4.37
N ALA A 106 9.79 2.57 -3.46
CA ALA A 106 10.05 2.27 -2.06
C ALA A 106 8.86 1.55 -1.40
N VAL A 107 7.63 2.04 -1.60
CA VAL A 107 6.40 1.45 -1.05
C VAL A 107 6.17 0.05 -1.60
N SER A 108 6.33 -0.16 -2.91
CA SER A 108 6.21 -1.49 -3.50
C SER A 108 7.24 -2.46 -2.92
N THR A 109 8.50 -2.04 -2.78
CA THR A 109 9.54 -2.87 -2.15
C THR A 109 9.21 -3.18 -0.69
N ILE A 110 8.76 -2.18 0.09
CA ILE A 110 8.39 -2.36 1.49
C ILE A 110 7.19 -3.31 1.61
N MET A 111 6.14 -3.13 0.79
CA MET A 111 4.98 -4.01 0.78
C MET A 111 5.35 -5.44 0.45
N LEU A 112 6.19 -5.65 -0.57
CA LEU A 112 6.64 -6.99 -0.95
C LEU A 112 7.51 -7.61 0.15
N THR A 113 8.37 -6.82 0.78
CA THR A 113 9.21 -7.25 1.91
C THR A 113 8.34 -7.66 3.09
N LEU A 114 7.35 -6.85 3.46
CA LEU A 114 6.45 -7.13 4.57
C LEU A 114 5.59 -8.36 4.29
N LEU A 115 5.10 -8.51 3.06
CA LEU A 115 4.38 -9.72 2.65
C LEU A 115 5.26 -10.97 2.84
N TYR A 116 6.50 -10.94 2.35
CA TYR A 116 7.36 -12.12 2.33
C TYR A 116 8.01 -12.44 3.68
N PHE A 117 8.40 -11.43 4.46
CA PHE A 117 9.11 -11.60 5.73
C PHE A 117 8.21 -11.58 6.96
N LEU A 118 7.03 -10.96 6.87
CA LEU A 118 6.11 -10.89 8.01
C LEU A 118 4.88 -11.77 7.76
N LEU A 119 4.17 -11.57 6.65
CA LEU A 119 2.89 -12.24 6.44
C LEU A 119 3.06 -13.74 6.17
N LEU A 120 3.93 -14.12 5.23
CA LEU A 120 4.15 -15.54 4.89
C LEU A 120 4.74 -16.36 6.06
N PRO A 121 5.73 -15.89 6.83
CA PRO A 121 6.30 -16.69 7.92
C PRO A 121 5.33 -16.83 9.09
N VAL A 122 4.58 -15.77 9.44
CA VAL A 122 3.53 -15.85 10.46
C VAL A 122 2.45 -16.84 10.02
N PHE A 123 2.01 -16.76 8.75
CA PHE A 123 1.06 -17.73 8.21
C PHE A 123 1.60 -19.18 8.26
N ALA A 124 2.85 -19.38 7.85
CA ALA A 124 3.49 -20.69 7.88
C ALA A 124 3.62 -21.25 9.31
N LEU A 125 3.91 -20.40 10.30
CA LEU A 125 3.96 -20.78 11.71
C LEU A 125 2.59 -21.18 12.24
N VAL A 126 1.54 -20.41 11.91
CA VAL A 126 0.15 -20.73 12.29
C VAL A 126 -0.27 -22.07 11.72
N VAL A 127 0.00 -22.32 10.43
CA VAL A 127 -0.29 -23.60 9.78
C VAL A 127 0.51 -24.74 10.40
N ARG A 128 1.80 -24.51 10.73
CA ARG A 128 2.67 -25.51 11.35
C ARG A 128 2.18 -25.98 12.71
N TRP A 129 1.46 -25.15 13.48
CA TRP A 129 0.90 -25.56 14.76
C TRP A 129 -0.19 -26.63 14.63
N GLY A 130 -0.90 -26.71 13.51
CA GLY A 130 -1.93 -27.73 13.28
C GLY A 130 -1.42 -29.09 12.77
N ASP A 131 -0.10 -29.26 12.58
CA ASP A 131 0.54 -30.40 11.89
C ASP A 131 -0.28 -30.97 10.70
N PRO A 132 -0.65 -30.14 9.70
CA PRO A 132 -1.53 -30.56 8.60
C PRO A 132 -0.89 -31.58 7.67
N LEU A 133 0.43 -31.74 7.72
CA LEU A 133 1.15 -32.75 6.94
C LEU A 133 1.54 -33.98 7.80
N ARG A 134 1.09 -34.09 9.06
CA ARG A 134 1.42 -35.18 9.98
C ARG A 134 2.90 -35.57 9.94
N LYS A 135 3.79 -34.57 9.88
CA LYS A 135 5.23 -34.80 9.64
C LYS A 135 5.98 -35.19 10.91
N LYS A 136 5.35 -35.08 12.07
CA LYS A 136 5.92 -35.63 13.30
C LYS A 136 5.99 -37.14 13.16
N LYS A 137 7.22 -37.68 13.17
CA LYS A 137 7.45 -39.12 13.21
C LYS A 137 6.74 -39.69 14.44
N THR A 138 5.64 -40.39 14.24
CA THR A 138 5.22 -41.45 15.16
C THR A 138 6.39 -42.40 15.33
N GLN A 139 6.53 -43.03 16.49
CA GLN A 139 7.60 -43.95 16.89
C GLN A 139 7.66 -45.27 16.06
N SER A 140 7.22 -45.22 14.80
CA SER A 140 7.19 -46.30 13.81
C SER A 140 8.34 -46.09 12.81
N ASP A 141 9.08 -47.16 12.53
CA ASP A 141 10.15 -47.19 11.52
C ASP A 141 9.63 -47.08 10.07
N THR A 142 8.31 -47.08 9.88
CA THR A 142 7.63 -47.08 8.58
C THR A 142 6.70 -45.88 8.41
N PHE A 143 6.75 -45.28 7.22
CA PHE A 143 5.86 -44.19 6.75
C PHE A 143 4.44 -44.67 6.40
N TRP A 144 4.16 -45.97 6.54
CA TRP A 144 2.85 -46.54 6.27
C TRP A 144 1.89 -46.19 7.40
N GLU A 145 0.80 -45.51 7.08
CA GLU A 145 -0.35 -45.34 7.98
C GLU A 145 -1.30 -46.53 7.78
N ASP A 146 -1.84 -47.06 8.87
CA ASP A 146 -2.91 -48.06 8.79
C ASP A 146 -4.13 -47.44 8.13
N HIS A 147 -4.53 -48.02 7.02
CA HIS A 147 -5.73 -47.62 6.31
C HIS A 147 -6.95 -47.99 7.17
N GLU A 148 -7.74 -47.00 7.62
CA GLU A 148 -8.97 -47.28 8.34
C GLU A 148 -9.92 -48.11 7.45
N PRO A 149 -10.37 -49.30 7.89
CA PRO A 149 -11.19 -50.15 7.05
C PRO A 149 -12.51 -49.44 6.75
N TYR A 150 -12.69 -49.05 5.49
CA TYR A 150 -13.98 -48.55 5.01
C TYR A 150 -14.94 -49.72 4.86
N GLU A 151 -16.19 -49.54 5.27
CA GLU A 151 -17.22 -50.54 5.00
C GLU A 151 -17.38 -50.75 3.48
N ALA A 152 -17.33 -52.01 3.07
CA ALA A 152 -17.52 -52.42 1.68
C ALA A 152 -19.02 -52.33 1.30
N THR A 153 -19.55 -51.12 1.21
CA THR A 153 -20.93 -50.88 0.81
C THR A 153 -21.05 -50.85 -0.72
N LEU A 154 -22.05 -51.56 -1.26
CA LEU A 154 -22.36 -51.57 -2.70
C LEU A 154 -22.58 -50.14 -3.26
N ASP A 155 -23.12 -49.24 -2.44
CA ASP A 155 -23.37 -47.83 -2.78
C ASP A 155 -22.08 -47.05 -3.10
N ARG A 156 -20.93 -47.44 -2.55
CA ARG A 156 -19.63 -46.81 -2.83
C ARG A 156 -19.03 -47.35 -4.14
N MET A 157 -19.19 -48.64 -4.42
CA MET A 157 -18.74 -49.24 -5.69
C MET A 157 -19.50 -48.67 -6.89
N ALA A 158 -20.78 -48.32 -6.71
CA ALA A 158 -21.61 -47.71 -7.75
C ALA A 158 -21.16 -46.29 -8.18
N ARG A 159 -20.31 -45.60 -7.40
CA ARG A 159 -19.85 -44.23 -7.69
C ARG A 159 -18.48 -44.14 -8.38
N MET A 160 -17.81 -45.28 -8.61
CA MET A 160 -16.48 -45.32 -9.25
C MET A 160 -16.54 -45.52 -10.77
N PHE A 161 -17.73 -45.73 -11.32
CA PHE A 161 -18.02 -45.81 -12.75
C PHE A 161 -19.00 -44.71 -13.15
#